data_AF-A0AAQ3SYZ0-F1
#
_entry.id   AF-A0AAQ3SYZ0-F1
#
_cell.length_a   1.000
_cell.length_b   1.000
_cell.length_c   1.000
_cell.angle_alpha   90.00
_cell.angle_beta   90.00
_cell.angle_gamma   90.00
#
_symmetry.space_group_name_H-M   'P 1'
#
loop_
_entity.id
_entity.type
_entity.pdbx_description
1 polymer ?
#
loop_
_entity_poly.entity_id
_entity_poly.type
_entity_poly.pdbx_seq_one_letter_code
_entity_poly.pdbx_strand_id
1 'polypeptide(L)'
;MDTVGPARVASIGGKWYVLVVVDDFSRFSWVFFMEFKDEAFGFVRDLVPRLRNESHKAMRAIRVFFSIYPSANGVVERKNRTLVEMARTMLDEHRTPRHFWAEALNTARYIANRIFLRAFLGKTSYELRFGRQPAVKHLRAFGCVCFVFEEGGAFGQV
;
A
#
# COMPACT_ATOMS: atom_id res chain seq x y z
N MET A 1 5.66 4.62 -11.07
CA MET A 1 4.43 4.69 -10.25
C MET A 1 3.23 4.44 -11.15
N ASP A 2 2.11 3.99 -10.60
CA ASP A 2 0.90 3.63 -11.35
C ASP A 2 -0.36 4.06 -10.60
N THR A 3 -1.41 4.46 -11.32
CA THR A 3 -2.71 4.82 -10.75
C THR A 3 -3.76 3.77 -11.10
N VAL A 4 -4.46 3.27 -10.09
CA VAL A 4 -5.47 2.21 -10.20
C VAL A 4 -6.84 2.81 -9.96
N GLY A 5 -7.77 2.59 -10.86
CA GLY A 5 -9.19 2.90 -10.64
C GLY A 5 -9.95 3.30 -11.90
N PRO A 6 -11.26 3.59 -11.74
CA PRO A 6 -11.99 3.61 -10.47
C PRO A 6 -12.20 2.21 -9.88
N ALA A 7 -12.24 2.11 -8.55
CA ALA A 7 -12.69 0.91 -7.86
C ALA A 7 -14.17 0.64 -8.19
N ARG A 8 -14.61 -0.62 -8.05
CA ARG A 8 -16.01 -1.02 -8.32
C ARG A 8 -17.00 -0.43 -7.30
N VAL A 9 -16.52 -0.11 -6.10
CA VAL A 9 -17.29 0.43 -4.98
C VAL A 9 -16.43 1.50 -4.31
N ALA A 10 -17.03 2.60 -3.87
CA ALA A 10 -16.34 3.58 -3.03
C ALA A 10 -15.81 2.90 -1.75
N SER A 11 -14.63 3.31 -1.30
CA SER A 11 -14.21 2.96 0.06
C SER A 11 -15.09 3.66 1.11
N ILE A 12 -15.02 3.25 2.37
CA ILE A 12 -15.71 3.94 3.48
C ILE A 12 -15.36 5.44 3.51
N GLY A 13 -14.11 5.78 3.20
CA GLY A 13 -13.64 7.17 3.14
C GLY A 13 -13.90 7.89 1.81
N GLY A 14 -14.81 7.39 0.96
CA GLY A 14 -15.16 8.01 -0.32
C GLY A 14 -14.08 7.90 -1.40
N LYS A 15 -13.01 7.15 -1.17
CA LYS A 15 -11.91 6.98 -2.13
C LYS A 15 -12.31 6.02 -3.24
N TRP A 16 -11.83 6.31 -4.45
CA TRP A 16 -12.10 5.58 -5.69
C TRP A 16 -10.83 5.15 -6.42
N TYR A 17 -9.73 5.86 -6.20
CA TYR A 17 -8.47 5.64 -6.90
C TYR A 17 -7.36 5.30 -5.91
N VAL A 18 -6.35 4.60 -6.43
CA VAL A 18 -5.14 4.25 -5.70
C VAL A 18 -3.93 4.69 -6.49
N LEU A 19 -3.00 5.42 -5.88
CA LEU A 19 -1.68 5.66 -6.44
C LEU A 19 -0.67 4.72 -5.77
N VAL A 20 -0.02 3.88 -6.57
CA VAL A 20 1.04 2.95 -6.12
C VAL A 20 2.40 3.48 -6.56
N VAL A 21 3.26 3.77 -5.61
CA VAL A 21 4.66 4.16 -5.84
C VAL A 21 5.56 3.02 -5.34
N VAL A 22 6.52 2.59 -6.16
CA VAL A 22 7.43 1.50 -5.82
C VAL A 22 8.86 2.00 -5.96
N ASP A 23 9.68 1.77 -4.92
CA ASP A 23 11.12 1.98 -4.97
C ASP A 23 11.79 0.87 -5.78
N ASP A 24 12.63 1.25 -6.74
CA ASP A 24 13.19 0.27 -7.67
C ASP A 24 14.21 -0.68 -7.03
N PHE A 25 14.92 -0.21 -6.00
CA PHE A 25 15.97 -0.99 -5.36
C PHE A 25 15.41 -1.93 -4.28
N SER A 26 14.70 -1.38 -3.30
CA SER A 26 14.14 -2.13 -2.17
C SER A 26 12.85 -2.86 -2.52
N ARG A 27 12.17 -2.49 -3.62
CA ARG A 27 10.79 -2.90 -3.94
C ARG A 27 9.77 -2.51 -2.86
N PHE A 28 10.16 -1.58 -1.98
CA PHE A 28 9.27 -1.00 -0.99
C PHE A 28 8.21 -0.17 -1.71
N SER A 29 6.96 -0.36 -1.30
CA SER A 29 5.81 0.28 -1.94
C SER A 29 5.15 1.28 -1.02
N TRP A 30 4.63 2.37 -1.57
CA TRP A 30 3.69 3.30 -0.96
C TRP A 30 2.40 3.27 -1.75
N VAL A 31 1.29 3.41 -1.03
CA VAL A 31 -0.07 3.38 -1.55
C VAL A 31 -0.75 4.62 -1.00
N PHE A 32 -1.39 5.39 -1.88
CA PHE A 32 -2.20 6.54 -1.53
C PHE A 32 -3.61 6.35 -2.08
N PHE A 33 -4.63 6.67 -1.28
CA PHE A 33 -6.03 6.54 -1.67
C PHE A 33 -6.60 7.92 -2.00
N MET A 34 -7.27 8.03 -3.14
CA MET A 34 -7.70 9.31 -3.71
C MET A 34 -9.18 9.22 -4.09
N GLU A 35 -9.89 10.33 -3.93
CA GLU A 35 -11.26 10.49 -4.39
C GLU A 35 -11.27 10.84 -5.88
N PHE A 36 -10.34 11.69 -6.31
CA PHE A 36 -10.16 12.12 -7.69
C PHE A 36 -8.74 11.83 -8.19
N LYS A 37 -8.55 11.74 -9.52
CA LYS A 37 -7.25 11.40 -10.12
C LYS A 37 -6.22 12.53 -10.05
N ASP A 38 -6.67 13.78 -9.99
CA ASP A 38 -5.84 14.99 -9.94
C ASP A 38 -5.11 15.16 -8.60
N GLU A 39 -5.59 14.52 -7.54
CA GLU A 39 -4.88 14.45 -6.25
C GLU A 39 -3.50 13.78 -6.33
N ALA A 40 -3.26 12.95 -7.37
CA ALA A 40 -2.04 12.17 -7.52
C ALA A 40 -0.78 13.04 -7.48
N PHE A 41 -0.82 14.22 -8.11
CA PHE A 41 0.33 15.13 -8.11
C PHE A 41 0.65 15.64 -6.69
N GLY A 42 -0.38 15.96 -5.90
CA GLY A 42 -0.22 16.37 -4.50
C GLY A 42 0.48 15.30 -3.67
N PHE A 43 0.05 14.04 -3.78
CA PHE A 43 0.69 12.93 -3.08
C PHE A 43 2.15 12.72 -3.47
N VAL A 44 2.48 12.83 -4.77
CA VAL A 44 3.87 12.71 -5.24
C VAL A 44 4.71 13.87 -4.71
N ARG A 45 4.22 15.11 -4.80
CA ARG A 45 4.90 16.29 -4.29
C ARG A 45 5.22 16.17 -2.80
N ASP A 46 4.30 15.62 -2.01
CA ASP A 46 4.47 15.47 -0.56
C ASP A 46 5.33 14.26 -0.19
N LEU A 47 5.37 13.23 -1.03
CA LEU A 47 6.23 12.07 -0.86
C LEU A 47 7.72 12.43 -1.05
N VAL A 48 8.03 13.26 -2.04
CA VAL A 48 9.42 13.63 -2.37
C VAL A 48 10.23 14.17 -1.16
N PRO A 49 9.78 15.19 -0.42
CA PRO A 49 10.52 15.70 0.73
C PRO A 49 10.59 14.68 1.86
N ARG A 50 9.55 13.86 2.07
CA ARG A 50 9.58 12.77 3.06
C ARG A 50 10.68 11.76 2.72
N LEU A 51 10.77 11.34 1.46
CA LEU A 51 11.81 10.43 1.00
C LEU A 51 13.20 11.04 1.13
N ARG A 52 13.35 12.34 0.92
CA ARG A 52 14.62 13.06 1.09
C ARG A 52 15.05 13.11 2.56
N ASN A 53 14.12 13.31 3.49
CA ASN A 53 14.41 13.37 4.92
C ASN A 53 14.68 11.97 5.51
N GLU A 54 14.00 10.94 5.02
CA GLU A 54 14.16 9.56 5.51
C GLU A 54 15.38 8.83 4.92
N SER A 55 15.83 9.24 3.73
CA SER A 55 16.85 8.52 2.97
C SER A 55 18.15 9.31 2.96
N HIS A 56 19.21 8.75 3.53
CA HIS A 56 20.59 9.24 3.34
C HIS A 56 21.08 9.13 1.87
N LYS A 57 20.30 8.48 1.00
CA LYS A 57 20.58 8.38 -0.45
C LYS A 57 19.72 9.37 -1.22
N ALA A 58 20.37 10.20 -2.05
CA ALA A 58 19.70 11.12 -2.96
C ALA A 58 18.80 10.35 -3.94
N MET A 59 17.52 10.73 -4.00
CA MET A 59 16.63 10.26 -5.07
C MET A 59 17.18 10.71 -6.41
N ARG A 60 17.43 9.74 -7.31
CA ARG A 60 18.02 10.02 -8.62
C ARG A 60 16.98 10.42 -9.67
N ALA A 61 15.80 9.81 -9.64
CA ALA A 61 14.70 10.10 -10.56
C ALA A 61 13.38 9.55 -10.01
N ILE A 62 12.28 10.24 -10.33
CA ILE A 62 10.92 9.70 -10.18
C ILE A 62 10.48 9.30 -11.58
N ARG A 63 10.29 8.00 -11.80
CA ARG A 63 9.78 7.50 -13.07
C ARG A 63 8.26 7.42 -13.02
N VAL A 64 7.63 8.39 -13.69
CA VAL A 64 6.21 8.37 -14.02
C VAL A 64 6.08 7.71 -15.37
N PHE A 65 5.42 6.56 -15.41
CA PHE A 65 5.19 5.86 -16.67
C PHE A 65 3.73 6.07 -17.03
N PHE A 66 3.47 7.01 -17.93
CA PHE A 66 2.21 7.04 -18.65
C PHE A 66 2.10 5.76 -19.50
N SER A 67 0.88 5.25 -19.69
CA SER A 67 0.54 3.95 -20.32
C SER A 67 1.14 3.67 -21.71
N ILE A 68 1.93 4.58 -22.27
CA ILE A 68 2.45 4.56 -23.64
C ILE A 68 3.70 3.66 -23.77
N TYR A 69 4.36 3.25 -22.67
CA TYR A 69 5.50 2.31 -22.71
C TYR A 69 5.35 1.12 -21.74
N PRO A 70 4.72 0.02 -22.17
CA PRO A 70 4.40 -1.15 -21.33
C PRO A 70 5.62 -1.86 -20.73
N SER A 71 6.76 -1.88 -21.43
CA SER A 71 7.93 -2.67 -21.05
C SER A 71 8.62 -2.18 -19.77
N ALA A 72 8.47 -0.90 -19.41
CA ALA A 72 9.10 -0.31 -18.23
C ALA A 72 8.26 -0.44 -16.95
N ASN A 73 6.98 -0.85 -17.06
CA ASN A 73 6.03 -0.89 -15.96
C ASN A 73 5.92 -2.24 -15.24
N GLY A 74 6.59 -3.28 -15.73
CA GLY A 74 6.40 -4.64 -15.21
C GLY A 74 6.70 -4.82 -13.71
N VAL A 75 7.48 -3.94 -13.08
CA VAL A 75 7.67 -3.98 -11.61
C VAL A 75 6.42 -3.49 -10.89
N VAL A 76 5.98 -2.27 -11.21
CA VAL A 76 4.87 -1.64 -10.49
C VAL A 76 3.56 -2.38 -10.79
N GLU A 77 3.35 -2.84 -12.02
CA GLU A 77 2.19 -3.64 -12.40
C GLU A 77 2.12 -4.97 -11.65
N ARG A 78 3.25 -5.70 -11.53
CA ARG A 78 3.29 -6.94 -10.74
C ARG A 78 2.99 -6.67 -9.28
N LYS A 79 3.60 -5.63 -8.69
CA LYS A 79 3.33 -5.25 -7.30
C LYS A 79 1.86 -4.87 -7.11
N ASN A 80 1.30 -4.08 -8.03
CA ASN A 80 -0.09 -3.67 -8.00
C ASN A 80 -1.03 -4.89 -8.04
N ARG A 81 -0.80 -5.82 -8.97
CA ARG A 81 -1.55 -7.09 -9.05
C ARG A 81 -1.50 -7.87 -7.74
N THR A 82 -0.30 -8.07 -7.18
CA THR A 82 -0.14 -8.77 -5.89
C THR A 82 -0.91 -8.08 -4.76
N LEU A 83 -0.83 -6.75 -4.64
CA LEU A 83 -1.54 -6.01 -3.58
C LEU A 83 -3.05 -6.11 -3.73
N VAL A 84 -3.56 -6.01 -4.95
CA VAL A 84 -4.99 -6.14 -5.24
C VAL A 84 -5.49 -7.56 -4.98
N GLU A 85 -4.73 -8.58 -5.35
CA GLU A 85 -5.05 -9.99 -5.07
C GLU A 85 -5.08 -10.26 -3.57
N MET A 86 -4.07 -9.82 -2.82
CA MET A 86 -4.04 -9.93 -1.35
C MET A 86 -5.22 -9.22 -0.69
N ALA A 87 -5.56 -8.00 -1.15
CA ALA A 87 -6.69 -7.27 -0.59
C ALA A 87 -8.03 -8.00 -0.84
N ARG A 88 -8.19 -8.59 -2.04
CA ARG A 88 -9.38 -9.37 -2.39
C ARG A 88 -9.50 -10.63 -1.54
N THR A 89 -8.40 -11.38 -1.35
CA THR A 89 -8.43 -12.58 -0.52
C THR A 89 -8.70 -12.25 0.95
N MET A 90 -8.13 -11.16 1.48
CA MET A 90 -8.43 -10.69 2.85
C MET A 90 -9.91 -10.38 3.05
N LEU A 91 -10.54 -9.71 2.08
CA LEU A 91 -11.97 -9.40 2.14
C LEU A 91 -12.85 -10.65 2.02
N ASP A 92 -12.49 -11.57 1.13
CA ASP A 92 -13.28 -12.78 0.86
C ASP A 92 -13.24 -13.77 2.03
N GLU A 93 -12.06 -13.98 2.63
CA GLU A 93 -11.84 -14.88 3.77
C GLU A 93 -12.75 -14.55 4.95
N HIS A 94 -12.89 -13.27 5.27
CA HIS A 94 -13.69 -12.79 6.40
C HIS A 94 -15.07 -12.25 5.99
N ARG A 95 -15.49 -12.47 4.74
CA ARG A 95 -16.74 -11.94 4.16
C ARG A 95 -16.95 -10.45 4.43
N THR A 96 -15.85 -9.71 4.48
CA THR A 96 -15.86 -8.28 4.79
C THR A 96 -16.47 -7.51 3.61
N PRO A 97 -17.33 -6.51 3.85
CA PRO A 97 -17.91 -5.72 2.78
C PRO A 97 -16.86 -5.09 1.87
N ARG A 98 -17.15 -5.01 0.57
CA ARG A 98 -16.20 -4.51 -0.43
C ARG A 98 -15.79 -3.05 -0.24
N HIS A 99 -16.55 -2.25 0.49
CA HIS A 99 -16.19 -0.86 0.79
C HIS A 99 -14.98 -0.74 1.75
N PHE A 100 -14.53 -1.85 2.37
CA PHE A 100 -13.27 -1.91 3.14
C PHE A 100 -12.03 -2.16 2.27
N TRP A 101 -12.15 -2.04 0.94
CA TRP A 101 -11.04 -2.35 0.03
C TRP A 101 -9.80 -1.49 0.27
N ALA A 102 -9.95 -0.25 0.71
CA ALA A 102 -8.83 0.65 0.94
C ALA A 102 -8.02 0.18 2.17
N GLU A 103 -8.71 -0.21 3.24
CA GLU A 103 -8.17 -0.76 4.48
C GLU A 103 -7.49 -2.11 4.23
N ALA A 104 -8.14 -2.98 3.46
CA ALA A 104 -7.58 -4.25 3.02
C ALA A 104 -6.30 -4.05 2.20
N LEU A 105 -6.30 -3.11 1.25
CA LEU A 105 -5.14 -2.83 0.40
C LEU A 105 -4.00 -2.17 1.18
N ASN A 106 -4.29 -1.32 2.16
CA ASN A 106 -3.29 -0.76 3.07
C ASN A 106 -2.65 -1.86 3.94
N THR A 107 -3.46 -2.81 4.42
CA THR A 107 -3.00 -3.97 5.20
C THR A 107 -2.14 -4.88 4.34
N ALA A 108 -2.60 -5.21 3.13
CA ALA A 108 -1.83 -5.97 2.15
C ALA A 108 -0.48 -5.31 1.86
N ARG A 109 -0.44 -3.99 1.65
CA ARG A 109 0.80 -3.24 1.46
C ARG A 109 1.72 -3.31 2.68
N TYR A 110 1.17 -3.19 3.89
CA TYR A 110 1.93 -3.27 5.12
C TYR A 110 2.63 -4.62 5.29
N ILE A 111 1.89 -5.70 5.02
CA ILE A 111 2.34 -7.09 5.07
C ILE A 111 3.36 -7.36 3.95
N ALA A 112 3.03 -7.00 2.71
CA ALA A 112 3.88 -7.22 1.54
C ALA A 112 5.27 -6.59 1.69
N ASN A 113 5.36 -5.41 2.31
CA ASN A 113 6.66 -4.77 2.56
C ASN A 113 7.49 -5.47 3.64
N ARG A 114 6.89 -6.30 4.51
CA ARG A 114 7.54 -6.93 5.67
C ARG A 114 7.75 -8.43 5.54
N ILE A 115 6.99 -9.11 4.69
CA ILE A 115 7.05 -10.58 4.57
C ILE A 115 7.73 -10.99 3.26
N PHE A 116 7.46 -10.30 2.14
CA PHE A 116 8.01 -10.73 0.86
C PHE A 116 9.51 -10.45 0.78
N LEU A 117 10.25 -11.52 0.53
CA LEU A 117 11.69 -11.49 0.30
C LEU A 117 11.99 -11.13 -1.15
N ARG A 118 13.04 -10.33 -1.33
CA ARG A 118 13.66 -10.15 -2.63
C ARG A 118 14.59 -11.35 -2.88
N ALA A 119 14.17 -12.28 -3.73
CA ALA A 119 14.82 -13.59 -3.94
C ALA A 119 16.36 -13.55 -4.00
N PHE A 120 16.95 -12.61 -4.75
CA PHE A 120 18.41 -12.50 -4.88
C PHE A 120 19.12 -11.91 -3.66
N LEU A 121 18.44 -11.08 -2.84
CA LEU A 121 19.04 -10.43 -1.68
C LEU A 121 18.72 -11.13 -0.35
N GLY A 122 17.74 -12.04 -0.33
CA GLY A 122 17.28 -12.71 0.89
C GLY A 122 16.72 -11.76 1.97
N LYS A 123 16.40 -10.52 1.60
CA LYS A 123 15.92 -9.46 2.50
C LYS A 123 14.54 -8.98 2.09
N THR A 124 13.74 -8.60 3.08
CA THR A 124 12.45 -7.96 2.91
C THR A 124 12.61 -6.52 2.39
N SER A 125 11.57 -5.98 1.75
CA SER A 125 11.58 -4.57 1.35
C SER A 125 11.77 -3.63 2.54
N TYR A 126 11.24 -3.98 3.72
CA TYR A 126 11.41 -3.24 4.96
C TYR A 126 12.87 -3.22 5.43
N GLU A 127 13.54 -4.38 5.45
CA GLU A 127 14.97 -4.46 5.82
C GLU A 127 15.85 -3.67 4.86
N LEU A 128 15.58 -3.74 3.56
CA LEU A 128 16.33 -2.99 2.56
C LEU A 128 16.17 -1.48 2.69
N ARG A 129 15.01 -1.03 3.19
CA ARG A 129 14.67 0.39 3.38
C ARG A 129 15.21 0.95 4.69
N PHE A 130 14.98 0.24 5.80
CA PHE A 130 15.25 0.74 7.16
C PHE A 130 16.47 0.10 7.83
N GLY A 131 17.13 -0.87 7.19
CA GLY A 131 18.32 -1.53 7.72
C GLY A 131 18.07 -2.44 8.93
N ARG A 132 16.81 -2.65 9.33
CA ARG A 132 16.40 -3.48 10.47
C ARG A 132 15.31 -4.46 10.09
N GLN A 133 15.26 -5.58 10.80
CA GLN A 133 14.20 -6.57 10.58
C GLN A 133 12.84 -6.02 11.01
N PRO A 134 11.76 -6.29 10.26
CA PRO A 134 10.43 -5.89 10.69
C PRO A 134 9.98 -6.74 11.87
N ALA A 135 9.49 -6.10 12.93
CA ALA A 135 8.66 -6.79 13.90
C ALA A 135 7.36 -7.22 13.20
N VAL A 136 6.96 -8.48 13.38
CA VAL A 136 5.73 -9.05 12.82
C VAL A 136 4.80 -9.65 13.88
N LYS A 137 5.23 -9.67 15.16
CA LYS A 137 4.47 -10.23 16.29
C LYS A 137 3.13 -9.54 16.53
N HIS A 138 2.99 -8.29 16.08
CA HIS A 138 1.78 -7.49 16.24
C HIS A 138 0.77 -7.70 15.10
N LEU A 139 1.12 -8.47 14.06
CA LEU A 139 0.18 -8.76 12.98
C LEU A 139 -0.98 -9.61 13.52
N ARG A 140 -2.20 -9.23 13.14
CA ARG A 140 -3.44 -9.96 13.39
C ARG A 140 -4.08 -10.33 12.05
N ALA A 141 -4.95 -11.32 12.06
CA ALA A 141 -5.78 -11.62 10.90
C ALA A 141 -6.60 -10.37 10.51
N PHE A 142 -6.69 -10.08 9.22
CA PHE A 142 -7.56 -9.00 8.74
C PHE A 142 -9.01 -9.34 9.08
N GLY A 143 -9.83 -8.37 9.48
CA GLY A 143 -11.22 -8.65 9.86
C GLY A 143 -11.39 -9.42 11.19
N CYS A 144 -10.35 -9.52 12.02
CA CYS A 144 -10.51 -10.01 13.38
C CYS A 144 -11.35 -9.04 14.23
N VAL A 145 -12.12 -9.57 15.17
CA VAL A 145 -12.91 -8.76 16.13
C VAL A 145 -11.98 -7.80 16.88
N CYS A 146 -12.30 -6.52 16.86
CA CYS A 146 -11.64 -5.50 17.65
C CYS A 146 -12.66 -4.75 18.52
N PHE A 147 -12.18 -4.23 19.66
CA PHE A 147 -12.99 -3.42 20.56
C PHE A 147 -12.60 -1.97 20.36
N VAL A 148 -13.56 -1.13 19.96
CA VAL A 148 -13.36 0.31 19.89
C VAL A 148 -13.64 0.88 21.28
N PHE A 149 -12.67 1.63 21.81
CA PHE A 149 -12.87 2.38 23.04
C PHE A 149 -13.49 3.73 22.68
N GLU A 150 -14.78 3.90 22.98
CA GLU A 150 -15.44 5.21 22.91
C GLU A 150 -15.38 5.86 24.30
N GLU A 151 -14.82 7.08 24.37
CA GLU A 151 -14.87 7.91 25.57
C GLU A 151 -16.32 8.39 25.80
N GLY A 152 -17.15 7.53 26.41
CA GLY A 152 -18.52 7.93 26.75
C GLY A 152 -19.56 6.83 26.99
N GLY A 153 -19.34 5.57 26.61
CA GLY A 153 -20.28 4.50 26.98
C GLY A 153 -20.31 3.29 26.06
N ALA A 154 -20.21 2.11 26.69
CA ALA A 154 -20.40 0.75 26.18
C ALA A 154 -19.49 0.28 25.02
N PHE A 155 -18.90 -0.89 25.20
CA PHE A 155 -18.08 -1.58 24.21
C PHE A 155 -18.93 -1.95 22.97
N GLY A 156 -18.80 -1.18 21.90
CA GLY A 156 -19.28 -1.57 20.57
C GLY A 156 -18.31 -2.54 19.91
N GLN A 157 -18.80 -3.71 19.48
CA GLN A 157 -18.11 -4.55 18.49
C GLN A 157 -18.47 -4.01 17.10
N VAL A 158 -17.46 -3.87 16.24
CA VAL A 158 -17.62 -3.58 14.80
C VAL A 158 -17.37 -4.85 14.01
#